data_AF-A0A3N5N347-F1
#
_entry.id   AF-A0A3N5N347-F1
#
_cell.length_a   1.000
_cell.length_b   1.000
_cell.length_c   1.000
_cell.angle_alpha   90.00
_cell.angle_beta   90.00
_cell.angle_gamma   90.00
#
_symmetry.space_group_name_H-M   'P 1'
#
loop_
_entity.id
_entity.type
_entity.pdbx_description
1 polymer ?
#
loop_
_entity_poly.entity_id
_entity_poly.type
_entity_poly.pdbx_seq_one_letter_code
_entity_poly.pdbx_strand_id
1 'polypeptide(L)'
;MKNQKRQRLLYIFFDFMSASAAWILFYIFRKVQIETQVFGIDIPITLGARFWAGAIGLPFAWIIFYYFTGFYNNVFRRSRLDDFIRTFMVSLLGVLIIFFILILDDTIVDYTNYYSLFITLFLL
;
A
#
# COMPACT_ATOMS: atom_id res chain seq x y z
N MET A 1 -13.00 -30.02 -11.13
CA MET A 1 -11.57 -29.78 -10.80
C MET A 1 -11.39 -28.29 -10.53
N LYS A 2 -10.99 -27.90 -9.32
CA LYS A 2 -10.90 -26.48 -8.90
C LYS A 2 -9.76 -25.82 -9.67
N ASN A 3 -10.06 -24.83 -10.53
CA ASN A 3 -9.09 -24.28 -11.47
C ASN A 3 -8.14 -23.30 -10.77
N GLN A 4 -7.10 -23.83 -10.12
CA GLN A 4 -6.19 -23.09 -9.23
C GLN A 4 -5.47 -21.93 -9.94
N LYS A 5 -5.20 -22.05 -11.25
CA LYS A 5 -4.59 -20.97 -12.04
C LYS A 5 -5.51 -19.75 -12.15
N ARG A 6 -6.82 -19.96 -12.38
CA ARG A 6 -7.80 -18.88 -12.48
C ARG A 6 -7.98 -18.17 -11.14
N GLN A 7 -8.02 -18.92 -10.05
CA GLN A 7 -8.12 -18.32 -8.71
C GLN A 7 -6.89 -17.49 -8.37
N ARG A 8 -5.69 -18.00 -8.65
CA ARG A 8 -4.45 -17.23 -8.45
C ARG A 8 -4.43 -15.91 -9.23
N LEU A 9 -4.89 -15.91 -10.48
CA LEU A 9 -4.99 -14.68 -11.28
C LEU A 9 -5.99 -13.69 -10.70
N LEU A 10 -7.13 -14.17 -10.19
CA LEU A 10 -8.11 -13.32 -9.51
C LEU A 10 -7.51 -12.68 -8.25
N TYR A 11 -6.80 -13.45 -7.40
CA TYR A 11 -6.12 -12.90 -6.22
C TYR A 11 -5.13 -11.80 -6.61
N ILE A 12 -4.26 -12.05 -7.58
CA ILE A 12 -3.28 -11.04 -8.05
C ILE A 12 -4.00 -9.78 -8.56
N PHE A 13 -5.08 -9.94 -9.33
CA PHE A 13 -5.84 -8.80 -9.85
C PHE A 13 -6.50 -7.98 -8.74
N PHE A 14 -7.12 -8.64 -7.76
CA PHE A 14 -7.73 -7.94 -6.63
C PHE A 14 -6.68 -7.30 -5.71
N ASP A 15 -5.54 -7.96 -5.47
CA ASP A 15 -4.43 -7.41 -4.71
C ASP A 15 -3.87 -6.15 -5.40
N PHE A 16 -3.73 -6.17 -6.73
CA PHE A 16 -3.31 -5.02 -7.50
C PHE A 16 -4.29 -3.85 -7.36
N MET A 17 -5.59 -4.11 -7.57
CA MET A 17 -6.63 -3.09 -7.44
C MET A 17 -6.71 -2.51 -6.02
N SER A 18 -6.59 -3.37 -5.00
CA SER A 18 -6.59 -2.94 -3.60
C SER A 18 -5.39 -2.05 -3.30
N ALA A 19 -4.18 -2.46 -3.71
CA ALA A 19 -2.97 -1.66 -3.49
C ALA A 19 -3.01 -0.33 -4.25
N SER A 20 -3.57 -0.31 -5.47
CA SER A 20 -3.77 0.92 -6.23
C SER A 20 -4.74 1.86 -5.52
N ALA A 21 -5.87 1.32 -5.03
CA ALA A 21 -6.87 2.10 -4.32
C ALA A 21 -6.31 2.67 -3.00
N ALA A 22 -5.59 1.85 -2.21
CA ALA A 22 -4.92 2.27 -0.99
C ALA A 22 -3.95 3.43 -1.25
N TRP A 23 -3.13 3.33 -2.30
CA TRP A 23 -2.22 4.41 -2.68
C TRP A 23 -2.95 5.69 -3.11
N ILE A 24 -4.02 5.58 -3.91
CA ILE A 24 -4.79 6.74 -4.35
C ILE A 24 -5.40 7.47 -3.14
N LEU A 25 -6.01 6.73 -2.22
CA LEU A 25 -6.58 7.29 -0.99
C LEU A 25 -5.50 7.92 -0.11
N PHE A 26 -4.37 7.24 0.05
CA PHE A 26 -3.23 7.76 0.80
C PHE A 26 -2.65 9.05 0.18
N TYR A 27 -2.52 9.11 -1.15
CA TYR A 27 -2.05 10.30 -1.85
C TYR A 27 -2.99 11.50 -1.65
N ILE A 28 -4.30 11.26 -1.73
CA ILE A 28 -5.31 12.30 -1.45
C ILE A 28 -5.20 12.77 0.00
N PHE A 29 -5.11 11.84 0.95
CA PHE A 29 -4.95 12.16 2.36
C PHE A 29 -3.70 13.04 2.60
N ARG A 30 -2.56 12.68 2.00
CA ARG A 30 -1.32 13.46 2.10
C ARG A 30 -1.48 14.88 1.57
N LYS A 31 -2.14 15.05 0.42
CA LYS A 31 -2.39 16.38 -0.19
C LYS A 31 -3.31 17.25 0.66
N VAL A 32 -4.41 16.68 1.15
CA VAL A 32 -5.46 17.42 1.86
C VAL A 32 -5.07 17.73 3.31
N GLN A 33 -4.46 16.79 4.01
CA GLN A 33 -4.20 16.94 5.45
C GLN A 33 -2.80 17.48 5.72
N ILE A 34 -1.79 17.06 4.98
CA ILE A 34 -0.41 17.40 5.33
C ILE A 34 0.07 18.59 4.53
N GLU A 35 -0.05 18.56 3.21
CA GLU A 35 0.44 19.68 2.41
C GLU A 35 -0.36 20.97 2.68
N THR A 36 -1.68 20.89 2.90
CA THR A 36 -2.48 22.06 3.33
C THR A 36 -2.02 22.61 4.69
N GLN A 37 -1.63 21.75 5.65
CA GLN A 37 -1.08 22.19 6.94
C GLN A 37 0.31 22.84 6.78
N VAL A 38 1.14 22.33 5.87
CA VAL A 38 2.50 22.82 5.64
C VAL A 38 2.49 24.18 4.92
N PHE A 39 1.65 24.34 3.90
CA PHE A 39 1.65 25.52 3.03
C PHE A 39 0.55 26.54 3.36
N GLY A 40 -0.41 26.19 4.24
CA GLY A 40 -1.51 27.07 4.66
C GLY A 40 -2.50 27.43 3.54
N ILE A 41 -2.43 26.73 2.40
CA ILE A 41 -3.26 26.95 1.21
C ILE A 41 -3.71 25.58 0.72
N ASP A 42 -4.95 25.50 0.20
CA ASP A 42 -5.45 24.29 -0.45
C ASP A 42 -4.64 23.98 -1.70
N ILE A 43 -3.87 22.89 -1.66
CA ILE A 43 -3.09 22.43 -2.80
C ILE A 43 -3.97 21.56 -3.69
N PRO A 44 -4.14 21.92 -4.98
CA PRO A 44 -4.97 21.13 -5.87
C PRO A 44 -4.40 19.73 -6.05
N ILE A 45 -5.30 18.73 -6.08
CA ILE A 45 -4.94 17.34 -6.32
C ILE A 45 -4.46 17.21 -7.77
N THR A 46 -3.13 17.21 -7.94
CA THR A 46 -2.50 17.05 -9.25
C THR A 46 -2.10 15.59 -9.47
N LEU A 47 -2.51 15.04 -10.61
CA LEU A 47 -2.15 13.69 -11.07
C LEU A 47 -0.77 13.72 -11.77
N GLY A 48 0.23 14.21 -11.05
CA GLY A 48 1.60 14.34 -11.57
C GLY A 48 2.36 13.02 -11.62
N ALA A 49 3.63 13.09 -12.03
CA ALA A 49 4.51 11.92 -12.13
C ALA A 49 4.60 11.11 -10.81
N ARG A 50 4.62 11.78 -9.65
CA ARG A 50 4.65 11.13 -8.33
C ARG A 50 3.38 10.32 -8.04
N PHE A 51 2.21 10.80 -8.46
CA PHE A 51 0.95 10.07 -8.33
C PHE A 51 1.00 8.77 -9.13
N TRP A 52 1.32 8.86 -10.43
CA TRP A 52 1.39 7.71 -11.33
C TRP A 52 2.49 6.72 -10.95
N ALA A 53 3.64 7.22 -10.50
CA ALA A 53 4.75 6.40 -10.03
C ALA A 53 4.32 5.49 -8.87
N GLY A 54 3.57 6.01 -7.90
CA GLY A 54 3.06 5.17 -6.81
C GLY A 54 1.83 4.35 -7.20
N ALA A 55 0.91 4.89 -8.00
CA ALA A 55 -0.32 4.19 -8.40
C ALA A 55 -0.05 2.94 -9.26
N ILE A 56 1.11 2.89 -9.92
CA ILE A 56 1.58 1.73 -10.69
C ILE A 56 2.68 1.00 -9.91
N GLY A 57 3.72 1.71 -9.48
CA GLY A 57 4.91 1.09 -8.88
C GLY A 57 4.62 0.37 -7.57
N LEU A 58 3.76 0.91 -6.72
CA LEU A 58 3.49 0.36 -5.40
C LEU A 58 2.66 -0.94 -5.45
N PRO A 59 1.58 -1.03 -6.26
CA PRO A 59 0.92 -2.31 -6.54
C PRO A 59 1.85 -3.38 -7.13
N PHE A 60 2.74 -3.00 -8.05
CA PHE A 60 3.73 -3.93 -8.60
C PHE A 60 4.71 -4.43 -7.54
N ALA A 61 5.22 -3.53 -6.69
CA ALA A 61 6.07 -3.91 -5.56
C ALA A 61 5.34 -4.88 -4.60
N TRP A 62 4.04 -4.66 -4.36
CA TRP A 62 3.22 -5.52 -3.52
C TRP A 62 3.05 -6.92 -4.09
N ILE A 63 2.78 -7.05 -5.39
CA ILE A 63 2.70 -8.35 -6.07
C ILE A 63 4.04 -9.09 -5.97
N ILE A 64 5.16 -8.39 -6.21
CA ILE A 64 6.50 -8.97 -6.10
C ILE A 64 6.75 -9.48 -4.67
N PHE A 65 6.34 -8.70 -3.66
CA PHE A 65 6.47 -9.07 -2.27
C PHE A 65 5.63 -10.30 -1.89
N TYR A 66 4.38 -10.38 -2.36
CA TYR A 66 3.54 -11.58 -2.21
C TYR A 66 4.08 -12.80 -2.97
N TYR A 67 4.74 -12.58 -4.11
CA TYR A 67 5.41 -13.63 -4.85
C TYR A 67 6.60 -14.20 -4.07
N PHE A 68 7.51 -13.34 -3.56
CA PHE A 68 8.67 -13.78 -2.77
C PHE A 68 8.30 -14.47 -1.46
N THR A 69 7.24 -13.99 -0.81
CA THR A 69 6.72 -14.67 0.38
C THR A 69 5.99 -15.96 0.02
N GLY A 70 5.81 -16.29 -1.26
CA GLY A 70 5.13 -17.52 -1.69
C GLY A 70 3.67 -17.58 -1.25
N PHE A 71 3.02 -16.42 -1.10
CA PHE A 71 1.61 -16.30 -0.73
C PHE A 71 0.72 -17.06 -1.72
N TYR A 72 1.02 -16.94 -3.02
CA TYR A 72 0.25 -17.56 -4.09
C TYR A 72 0.48 -19.07 -4.31
N ASN A 73 1.47 -19.68 -3.64
CA ASN A 73 1.88 -21.07 -3.93
C ASN A 73 1.01 -22.14 -3.24
N ASN A 74 0.38 -21.83 -2.11
CA ASN A 74 -0.39 -22.83 -1.34
C ASN A 74 -1.61 -22.19 -0.67
N VAL A 75 -2.63 -21.87 -1.46
CA VAL A 75 -3.89 -21.28 -0.97
C VAL A 75 -4.81 -22.31 -0.29
N PHE A 76 -4.64 -23.61 -0.55
CA PHE A 76 -5.61 -24.65 -0.15
C PHE A 76 -5.25 -25.49 1.07
N ARG A 77 -4.06 -25.32 1.65
CA ARG A 77 -3.53 -26.24 2.68
C ARG A 77 -3.22 -25.55 4.01
N ARG A 78 -3.64 -24.29 4.17
CA ARG A 78 -3.33 -23.44 5.34
C ARG A 78 -4.58 -23.22 6.18
N SER A 79 -4.40 -22.99 7.47
CA SER A 79 -5.50 -22.53 8.33
C SER A 79 -5.83 -21.08 8.01
N ARG A 80 -7.10 -20.68 8.22
CA ARG A 80 -7.53 -19.29 8.00
C ARG A 80 -6.75 -18.30 8.89
N LEU A 81 -6.31 -18.74 10.06
CA LEU A 81 -5.53 -17.94 11.00
C LEU A 81 -4.10 -17.72 10.48
N ASP A 82 -3.47 -18.76 9.93
CA ASP A 82 -2.13 -18.64 9.35
C ASP A 82 -2.12 -17.67 8.16
N ASP A 83 -3.16 -17.70 7.33
CA ASP A 83 -3.32 -16.79 6.21
C ASP A 83 -3.50 -15.33 6.69
N PHE A 84 -4.26 -15.12 7.77
CA PHE A 84 -4.43 -13.80 8.38
C PHE A 84 -3.11 -13.27 8.94
N ILE A 85 -2.43 -14.05 9.78
CA ILE A 85 -1.15 -13.65 10.40
C ILE A 85 -0.11 -13.36 9.30
N ARG A 86 -0.07 -14.18 8.26
CA ARG A 86 0.86 -14.00 7.16
C ARG A 86 0.57 -12.72 6.39
N THR A 87 -0.69 -12.45 6.05
CA THR A 87 -1.08 -11.21 5.37
C THR A 87 -0.77 -10.00 6.23
N PHE A 88 -1.06 -10.07 7.53
CA PHE A 88 -0.77 -8.99 8.50
C PHE A 88 0.74 -8.70 8.62
N MET A 89 1.58 -9.73 8.74
CA MET A 89 3.03 -9.55 8.83
C MET A 89 3.60 -9.00 7.53
N VAL A 90 3.10 -9.48 6.40
CA VAL A 90 3.51 -9.02 5.07
C VAL A 90 3.10 -7.57 4.83
N SER A 91 1.88 -7.18 5.21
CA SER A 91 1.43 -5.79 5.08
C SER A 91 2.21 -4.86 6.03
N LEU A 92 2.42 -5.26 7.28
CA LEU A 92 3.22 -4.49 8.24
C LEU A 92 4.64 -4.24 7.73
N LEU A 93 5.30 -5.27 7.22
CA LEU A 93 6.67 -5.17 6.69
C LEU A 93 6.70 -4.31 5.41
N GLY A 94 5.72 -4.49 4.51
CA GLY A 94 5.61 -3.68 3.30
C GLY A 94 5.37 -2.19 3.58
N VAL A 95 4.47 -1.86 4.51
CA VAL A 95 4.20 -0.48 4.93
C VAL A 95 5.43 0.13 5.59
N LEU A 96 6.16 -0.65 6.41
CA LEU A 96 7.40 -0.20 7.01
C LEU A 96 8.46 0.13 5.94
N ILE A 97 8.62 -0.70 4.90
CA ILE A 97 9.51 -0.40 3.77
C ILE A 97 9.08 0.88 3.05
N ILE A 98 7.79 1.01 2.72
CA ILE A 98 7.25 2.21 2.05
C ILE A 98 7.50 3.45 2.90
N PHE A 99 7.32 3.35 4.22
CA PHE A 99 7.56 4.45 5.13
C PHE A 99 8.99 4.98 5.03
N PHE A 100 9.99 4.10 5.09
CA PHE A 100 11.39 4.51 4.99
C PHE A 100 11.78 5.05 3.62
N ILE A 101 11.19 4.55 2.53
CA ILE A 101 11.56 4.93 1.16
C ILE A 101 10.83 6.18 0.68
N LEU A 102 9.52 6.27 0.92
CA LEU A 102 8.67 7.30 0.32
C LEU A 102 8.22 8.37 1.32
N ILE A 103 7.94 7.99 2.56
CA ILE A 103 7.36 8.91 3.55
C ILE A 103 8.46 9.68 4.28
N LEU A 104 9.58 9.04 4.61
CA LEU A 104 10.66 9.67 5.38
C LEU A 104 11.34 10.84 4.65
N ASP A 105 11.28 10.85 3.30
CA ASP A 105 11.82 11.94 2.47
C ASP A 105 10.83 13.12 2.34
N ASP A 106 9.57 12.97 2.77
CA ASP A 106 8.59 14.04 2.68
C ASP A 106 8.90 15.17 3.68
N THR A 107 8.88 16.41 3.20
CA THR A 107 9.02 17.60 4.05
C THR A 107 7.75 17.81 4.87
N ILE A 108 7.83 17.58 6.18
CA ILE A 108 6.74 17.83 7.12
C ILE A 108 7.13 18.87 8.18
N VAL A 109 6.13 19.60 8.68
CA VAL A 109 6.32 20.63 9.71
C VAL A 109 6.41 20.00 11.10
N ASP A 110 5.53 19.05 11.42
CA ASP A 110 5.48 18.39 12.73
C ASP A 110 5.72 16.88 12.61
N TYR A 111 6.58 16.33 13.47
CA TYR A 111 6.90 14.89 13.53
C TYR A 111 5.68 14.00 13.81
N THR A 112 4.63 14.56 14.42
CA THR A 112 3.35 13.86 14.63
C THR A 112 2.71 13.41 13.32
N ASN A 113 2.96 14.14 12.23
CA ASN A 113 2.43 13.80 10.91
C ASN A 113 3.05 12.52 10.32
N TYR A 114 4.28 12.14 10.70
CA TYR A 114 4.84 10.84 10.31
C TYR A 114 4.03 9.68 10.87
N TYR A 115 3.59 9.78 12.14
CA TYR A 115 2.75 8.74 12.74
C TYR A 115 1.38 8.64 12.08
N SER A 116 0.77 9.79 11.78
CA SER A 116 -0.50 9.84 11.05
C SER A 116 -0.37 9.19 9.67
N LEU A 117 0.65 9.53 8.89
CA LEU A 117 0.90 8.91 7.58
C LEU A 117 1.09 7.41 7.67
N PHE A 118 1.91 6.95 8.61
CA PHE A 118 2.18 5.52 8.80
C PHE A 118 0.90 4.75 9.14
N ILE A 119 0.12 5.24 10.12
CA ILE A 119 -1.11 4.59 10.57
C ILE A 119 -2.16 4.60 9.47
N THR A 120 -2.35 5.73 8.77
CA THR A 120 -3.30 5.82 7.66
C THR A 120 -2.94 4.86 6.53
N LEU A 121 -1.66 4.75 6.16
CA LEU A 121 -1.23 3.81 5.13
C LEU A 121 -1.41 2.34 5.58
N PHE A 122 -1.18 2.04 6.86
CA PHE A 122 -1.34 0.68 7.38
C PHE A 122 -2.81 0.22 7.45
N LEU A 123 -3.73 1.15 7.69
CA LEU A 123 -5.16 0.85 7.78
C LEU A 123 -5.87 0.78 6.42
N LEU A 124 -5.26 1.33 5.36
CA LEU A 124 -5.75 1.30 3.98
C LEU A 124 -5.29 0.04 3.23
#